data_AF-A0A6N7GLV0-F1
#
_entry.id   AF-A0A6N7GLV0-F1
#
_cell.length_a   1.000
_cell.length_b   1.000
_cell.length_c   1.000
_cell.angle_alpha   90.00
_cell.angle_beta   90.00
_cell.angle_gamma   90.00
#
_symmetry.space_group_name_H-M   'P 1'
#
loop_
_entity.id
_entity.type
_entity.pdbx_description
1 polymer ?
#
loop_
_entity_poly.entity_id
_entity_poly.type
_entity_poly.pdbx_seq_one_letter_code
_entity_poly.pdbx_strand_id
1 'polypeptide(L)'
;MPVRAVAEPSIVLQPHTSVLHPMTVETYRVLQRVSRNAGWASTAYRNYLIGLFEGLLSSEGEAAGDRFGRLFCLPPEGSRGSLAQTFEWLEIELNNVVAKAKPNAYVARIFVAHLTTSYPCKG
;
A
#
# COMPACT_ATOMS: atom_id res chain seq x y z
N MET A 1 -20.74 -11.42 48.18
CA MET A 1 -20.22 -10.22 47.48
C MET A 1 -19.93 -10.63 46.04
N PRO A 2 -20.56 -10.04 45.01
CA PRO A 2 -20.31 -10.44 43.62
C PRO A 2 -19.09 -9.71 43.05
N VAL A 3 -18.24 -10.45 42.35
CA VAL A 3 -17.06 -9.96 41.64
C VAL A 3 -17.52 -9.18 40.40
N ARG A 4 -17.12 -7.91 40.29
CA ARG A 4 -17.36 -7.09 39.09
C ARG A 4 -16.52 -7.62 37.93
N ALA A 5 -17.17 -7.98 36.83
CA ALA A 5 -16.52 -8.22 35.56
C ALA A 5 -15.79 -6.93 35.11
N VAL A 6 -14.48 -7.02 34.92
CA VAL A 6 -13.67 -5.96 34.31
C VAL A 6 -13.93 -6.06 32.81
N ALA A 7 -14.54 -5.03 32.24
CA ALA A 7 -14.78 -4.93 30.81
C ALA A 7 -13.43 -4.95 30.06
N GLU A 8 -13.27 -5.91 29.15
CA GLU A 8 -12.16 -5.91 28.18
C GLU A 8 -12.23 -4.62 27.34
N PRO A 9 -11.11 -3.92 27.11
CA PRO A 9 -11.09 -2.80 26.20
C PRO A 9 -11.31 -3.34 24.78
N SER A 10 -12.52 -3.14 24.26
CA SER A 10 -12.80 -3.33 22.84
C SER A 10 -11.91 -2.38 22.04
N ILE A 11 -10.89 -2.92 21.39
CA ILE A 11 -10.09 -2.18 20.41
C ILE A 11 -11.02 -1.92 19.23
N VAL A 12 -11.61 -0.73 19.21
CA VAL A 12 -12.30 -0.20 18.03
C VAL A 12 -11.22 0.07 17.00
N LEU A 13 -11.05 -0.85 16.05
CA LEU A 13 -10.30 -0.61 14.81
C LEU A 13 -11.03 0.50 14.06
N GLN A 14 -10.68 1.75 14.36
CA GLN A 14 -11.08 2.86 13.51
C GLN A 14 -10.48 2.61 12.12
N PRO A 15 -11.28 2.68 11.05
CA PRO A 15 -10.72 2.69 9.71
C PRO A 15 -9.89 3.96 9.60
N HIS A 16 -8.58 3.84 9.82
CA HIS A 16 -7.65 4.91 9.50
C HIS A 16 -7.72 5.04 7.99
N THR A 17 -8.52 5.99 7.50
CA THR A 17 -8.36 6.53 6.16
C THR A 17 -7.02 7.25 6.17
N SER A 18 -5.95 6.49 5.96
CA SER A 18 -4.60 7.00 5.77
C SER A 18 -4.64 7.84 4.51
N VAL A 19 -4.90 9.15 4.66
CA VAL A 19 -4.78 10.10 3.56
C VAL A 19 -3.29 10.13 3.21
N LEU A 20 -2.90 9.35 2.20
CA LEU A 20 -1.55 9.40 1.67
C LEU A 20 -1.33 10.80 1.14
N HIS A 21 -0.45 11.53 1.82
CA HIS A 21 0.02 12.79 1.29
C HIS A 21 0.70 12.51 -0.07
N PRO A 22 0.39 13.31 -1.09
CA PRO A 22 0.96 13.13 -2.40
C PRO A 22 2.49 13.22 -2.32
N MET A 23 3.16 12.14 -2.70
CA MET A 23 4.62 12.03 -2.67
C MET A 23 5.16 12.01 -4.09
N THR A 24 6.14 12.88 -4.37
CA THR A 24 6.85 12.86 -5.65
C THR A 24 7.91 11.76 -5.66
N VAL A 25 8.31 11.33 -6.86
CA VAL A 25 9.40 10.37 -7.07
C VAL A 25 10.71 10.85 -6.43
N GLU A 26 11.00 12.15 -6.50
CA GLU A 26 12.18 12.73 -5.87
C GLU A 26 12.16 12.56 -4.35
N THR A 27 11.07 12.98 -3.69
CA THR A 27 10.92 12.84 -2.22
C THR A 27 10.94 11.38 -1.80
N TYR A 28 10.29 10.50 -2.55
CA TYR A 28 10.31 9.06 -2.29
C TYR A 28 11.72 8.48 -2.36
N ARG A 29 12.51 8.83 -3.39
CA ARG A 29 13.91 8.36 -3.51
C ARG A 29 14.81 8.88 -2.39
N VAL A 30 14.53 10.07 -1.86
CA VAL A 30 15.22 10.58 -0.65
C VAL A 30 14.84 9.71 0.54
N LEU A 31 13.55 9.53 0.82
CA LEU A 31 13.08 8.71 1.94
C LEU A 31 13.58 7.26 1.85
N GLN A 32 13.57 6.66 0.66
CA GLN A 32 14.10 5.33 0.43
C GLN A 32 15.61 5.22 0.70
N ARG A 33 16.40 6.25 0.36
CA ARG A 33 17.84 6.26 0.65
C ARG A 33 18.11 6.46 2.14
N VAL A 34 17.36 7.36 2.79
CA VAL A 34 17.53 7.65 4.21
C VAL A 34 17.01 6.48 5.07
N SER A 35 15.95 5.77 4.65
CA SER A 35 15.42 4.60 5.37
C SER A 35 16.40 3.43 5.43
N ARG A 36 17.22 3.25 4.39
CA ARG A 36 18.31 2.25 4.39
C ARG A 36 19.42 2.57 5.41
N ASN A 37 19.52 3.82 5.84
CA ASN A 37 20.63 4.32 6.66
C ASN A 37 20.19 4.85 8.05
N ALA A 38 18.89 4.98 8.34
CA ALA A 38 18.39 5.58 9.58
C ALA A 38 17.04 5.01 10.05
N GLY A 39 16.93 4.74 11.35
CA GLY A 39 15.76 4.09 11.98
C GLY A 39 14.44 4.86 11.89
N TRP A 40 14.42 6.20 12.00
CA TRP A 40 13.18 7.00 11.97
C TRP A 40 12.66 7.27 10.54
N ALA A 41 13.57 7.49 9.59
CA ALA A 41 13.21 7.60 8.17
C ALA A 41 12.69 6.26 7.62
N SER A 42 13.13 5.14 8.22
CA SER A 42 12.53 3.83 7.96
C SER A 42 11.05 3.77 8.35
N THR A 43 10.64 4.46 9.42
CA THR A 43 9.24 4.53 9.84
C THR A 43 8.39 5.33 8.86
N ALA A 44 8.85 6.51 8.42
CA ALA A 44 8.12 7.32 7.46
C ALA A 44 7.99 6.63 6.09
N TYR A 45 9.08 6.02 5.60
CA TYR A 45 9.07 5.22 4.37
C TYR A 45 8.14 4.02 4.49
N ARG A 46 8.22 3.25 5.59
CA ARG A 46 7.34 2.10 5.83
C ARG A 46 5.87 2.51 5.93
N ASN A 47 5.55 3.57 6.67
CA ASN A 47 4.17 4.04 6.80
C ASN A 47 3.60 4.47 5.43
N TYR A 48 4.43 5.09 4.58
CA TYR A 48 4.03 5.42 3.23
C TYR A 48 3.74 4.17 2.39
N LEU A 49 4.62 3.16 2.43
CA LEU A 49 4.39 1.89 1.72
C LEU A 49 3.14 1.17 2.22
N ILE A 50 2.96 1.08 3.53
CA ILE A 50 1.79 0.45 4.15
C ILE A 50 0.52 1.14 3.66
N GLY A 51 0.42 2.47 3.77
CA GLY A 51 -0.75 3.19 3.30
C GLY A 51 -1.00 2.98 1.80
N LEU A 52 0.06 3.03 0.98
CA LEU A 52 -0.08 2.85 -0.47
C LEU A 52 -0.60 1.45 -0.81
N PHE A 53 -0.04 0.42 -0.19
CA PHE A 53 -0.38 -0.97 -0.48
C PHE A 53 -1.72 -1.37 0.12
N GLU A 54 -2.06 -0.94 1.34
CA GLU A 54 -3.40 -1.13 1.91
C GLU A 54 -4.47 -0.46 1.06
N GLY A 55 -4.22 0.76 0.57
CA GLY A 55 -5.12 1.45 -0.35
C GLY A 55 -5.32 0.69 -1.67
N LEU A 56 -4.24 0.15 -2.24
CA LEU A 56 -4.29 -0.66 -3.45
C LEU A 56 -5.02 -1.98 -3.25
N LEU A 57 -4.72 -2.71 -2.17
CA LEU A 57 -5.33 -4.01 -1.88
C LEU A 57 -6.81 -3.89 -1.48
N SER A 58 -7.20 -2.79 -0.83
CA SER A 58 -8.62 -2.50 -0.57
C SER A 58 -9.40 -2.35 -1.88
N SER A 59 -8.78 -1.78 -2.93
CA SER A 59 -9.39 -1.69 -4.27
C SER A 59 -9.40 -3.01 -5.05
N GLU A 60 -8.68 -4.03 -4.59
CA GLU A 60 -8.69 -5.40 -5.15
C GLU A 60 -9.73 -6.28 -4.45
N GLY A 61 -9.94 -6.07 -3.14
CA GLY A 61 -10.80 -6.87 -2.27
C GLY A 61 -12.31 -6.62 -2.37
N GLU A 62 -12.79 -5.54 -3.00
CA GLU A 62 -14.23 -5.28 -3.16
C GLU A 62 -14.83 -6.16 -4.27
N ALA A 63 -15.18 -7.39 -3.89
CA ALA A 63 -16.16 -8.20 -4.60
C ALA A 63 -17.58 -7.87 -4.08
N ALA A 64 -18.48 -7.57 -5.02
CA ALA A 64 -19.93 -7.48 -4.88
C ALA A 64 -20.51 -6.22 -4.20
N GLY A 65 -20.58 -5.10 -4.93
CA GLY A 65 -21.64 -4.11 -4.70
C GLY A 65 -21.32 -2.64 -5.01
N ASP A 66 -20.04 -2.25 -4.99
CA ASP A 66 -19.67 -0.85 -5.12
C ASP A 66 -19.30 -0.42 -6.55
N ARG A 67 -19.64 0.83 -6.87
CA ARG A 67 -19.64 1.41 -8.23
C ARG A 67 -18.24 1.65 -8.81
N PHE A 68 -17.19 1.20 -8.12
CA PHE A 68 -15.79 1.33 -8.53
C PHE A 68 -15.21 -0.08 -8.74
N GLY A 69 -15.14 -0.51 -9.99
CA GLY A 69 -14.60 -1.82 -10.34
C GLY A 69 -13.13 -1.98 -9.93
N ARG A 70 -12.70 -3.24 -9.76
CA ARG A 70 -11.30 -3.60 -9.48
C ARG A 70 -10.36 -2.90 -10.46
N LEU A 71 -9.42 -2.12 -9.94
CA LEU A 71 -8.48 -1.33 -10.74
C LEU A 71 -7.41 -2.20 -11.41
N PHE A 72 -6.98 -3.27 -10.73
CA PHE A 72 -6.00 -4.23 -11.20
C PHE A 72 -6.25 -5.57 -10.51
N CYS A 73 -5.69 -6.65 -11.05
CA CYS A 73 -5.75 -7.97 -10.45
C CYS A 73 -4.34 -8.43 -10.11
N LEU A 74 -4.11 -8.90 -8.88
CA LEU A 74 -2.80 -9.41 -8.50
C LEU A 74 -2.44 -10.63 -9.36
N PRO A 75 -1.27 -10.65 -10.01
CA PRO A 75 -0.81 -11.83 -10.72
C PRO A 75 -0.48 -12.95 -9.72
N PRO A 76 -0.38 -14.21 -10.16
CA PRO A 76 -0.08 -15.34 -9.28
C PRO A 76 1.17 -15.12 -8.42
N GLU A 77 2.18 -14.44 -8.95
CA GLU A 77 3.42 -14.07 -8.26
C GLU A 77 3.18 -13.13 -7.07
N GLY A 78 2.19 -12.25 -7.15
CA GLY A 78 1.78 -11.34 -6.07
C GLY A 78 0.68 -11.91 -5.15
N SER A 79 -0.03 -12.96 -5.60
CA SER A 79 -1.23 -13.51 -4.94
C SER A 79 -1.00 -14.85 -4.22
N ARG A 80 0.02 -15.65 -4.58
CA ARG A 80 0.22 -17.03 -4.08
C ARG A 80 0.77 -17.16 -2.65
N GLY A 81 0.72 -16.10 -1.84
CA GLY A 81 1.56 -15.99 -0.65
C GLY A 81 0.89 -15.44 0.60
N SER A 82 1.70 -15.24 1.63
CA SER A 82 1.34 -14.44 2.79
C SER A 82 1.27 -12.95 2.43
N LEU A 83 0.57 -12.15 3.24
CA LEU A 83 0.53 -10.69 3.07
C LEU A 83 1.93 -10.07 2.95
N ALA A 84 2.92 -10.63 3.66
CA ALA A 84 4.31 -10.20 3.59
C ALA A 84 4.93 -10.41 2.19
N GLN A 85 4.63 -11.54 1.54
CA GLN A 85 5.11 -11.82 0.18
C GLN A 85 4.45 -10.92 -0.86
N THR A 86 3.15 -10.63 -0.69
CA THR A 86 2.44 -9.65 -1.54
C THR A 86 3.04 -8.25 -1.38
N PHE A 87 3.34 -7.84 -0.15
CA PHE A 87 4.00 -6.56 0.14
C PHE A 87 5.40 -6.47 -0.48
N GLU A 88 6.20 -7.53 -0.37
CA GLU A 88 7.53 -7.61 -0.98
C GLU A 88 7.44 -7.48 -2.51
N TRP A 89 6.50 -8.19 -3.14
CA TRP A 89 6.28 -8.09 -4.58
C TRP A 89 5.86 -6.67 -5.00
N LEU A 90 4.92 -6.05 -4.27
CA LEU A 90 4.48 -4.67 -4.54
C LEU A 90 5.62 -3.67 -4.37
N GLU A 91 6.50 -3.85 -3.39
CA GLU A 91 7.68 -2.99 -3.20
C GLU A 91 8.69 -3.13 -4.35
N ILE A 92 8.96 -4.36 -4.81
CA ILE A 92 9.83 -4.60 -5.97
C ILE A 92 9.25 -3.90 -7.21
N GLU A 93 7.95 -4.07 -7.45
CA GLU A 93 7.30 -3.49 -8.63
C GLU A 93 7.26 -1.96 -8.57
N LEU A 94 6.96 -1.41 -7.39
CA LEU A 94 7.02 0.02 -7.15
C LEU A 94 8.41 0.59 -7.44
N ASN A 95 9.46 -0.11 -6.99
CA ASN A 95 10.84 0.30 -7.23
C ASN A 95 11.19 0.31 -8.73
N ASN A 96 10.70 -0.68 -9.49
CA ASN A 96 10.89 -0.73 -10.95
C ASN A 96 10.22 0.44 -11.66
N VAL A 97 9.00 0.82 -11.23
CA VAL A 97 8.26 1.97 -11.78
C VAL A 97 8.94 3.28 -11.42
N VAL A 98 9.28 3.46 -10.14
CA VAL A 98 9.94 4.66 -9.62
C VAL A 98 11.30 4.87 -10.29
N ALA A 99 12.07 3.82 -10.58
CA ALA A 99 13.38 3.93 -11.24
C ALA A 99 13.30 4.60 -12.62
N LYS A 100 12.19 4.40 -13.35
CA LYS A 100 11.99 4.91 -14.72
C LYS A 100 11.20 6.21 -14.78
N ALA A 101 10.63 6.66 -13.65
CA ALA A 101 9.72 7.79 -13.60
C ALA A 101 10.42 9.16 -13.51
N LYS A 102 9.71 10.20 -13.96
CA LYS A 102 10.14 11.60 -13.83
C LYS A 102 10.16 12.03 -12.35
N PRO A 103 11.12 12.85 -11.91
CA PRO A 103 11.26 13.25 -10.50
C PRO A 103 10.02 13.93 -9.89
N ASN A 104 9.30 14.71 -10.69
CA ASN A 104 8.11 15.45 -10.28
C ASN A 104 6.80 14.63 -10.39
N ALA A 105 6.86 13.38 -10.86
CA ALA A 105 5.68 12.53 -10.93
C ALA A 105 5.26 12.06 -9.53
N TYR A 106 3.96 11.90 -9.31
CA TYR A 106 3.43 11.37 -8.06
C TYR A 106 3.49 9.85 -8.03
N VAL A 107 4.12 9.30 -7.00
CA VAL A 107 4.41 7.86 -6.85
C VAL A 107 3.14 7.01 -6.89
N ALA A 108 2.12 7.36 -6.10
CA ALA A 108 0.85 6.62 -6.11
C ALA A 108 0.20 6.59 -7.50
N ARG A 109 0.21 7.72 -8.22
CA ARG A 109 -0.42 7.82 -9.56
C ARG A 109 0.30 6.96 -10.60
N ILE A 110 1.63 7.06 -10.66
CA ILE A 110 2.41 6.27 -11.64
C ILE A 110 2.32 4.78 -11.33
N PHE A 111 2.21 4.40 -10.05
CA PHE A 111 2.14 3.00 -9.65
C PHE A 111 0.76 2.40 -9.92
N VAL A 112 -0.33 3.11 -9.58
CA VAL A 112 -1.69 2.70 -9.96
C VAL A 112 -1.80 2.56 -11.47
N ALA A 113 -1.33 3.55 -12.24
CA ALA A 113 -1.33 3.47 -13.70
C ALA A 113 -0.61 2.22 -14.19
N HIS A 114 0.60 1.96 -13.69
CA HIS A 114 1.37 0.77 -14.03
C HIS A 114 0.64 -0.54 -13.72
N LEU A 115 0.04 -0.67 -12.54
CA LEU A 115 -0.68 -1.87 -12.14
C LEU A 115 -1.92 -2.09 -13.01
N THR A 116 -2.69 -1.03 -13.29
CA THR A 116 -3.89 -1.10 -14.13
C THR A 116 -3.57 -1.49 -15.57
N THR A 117 -2.42 -1.05 -16.11
CA THR A 117 -2.02 -1.37 -17.49
C THR A 117 -1.37 -2.73 -17.62
N SER A 118 -0.56 -3.13 -16.63
CA SER A 118 0.24 -4.35 -16.69
C SER A 118 -0.51 -5.58 -16.19
N TYR A 119 -1.45 -5.37 -15.26
CA TYR A 119 -2.23 -6.43 -14.62
C TYR A 119 -3.74 -6.13 -14.64
N PRO A 120 -4.34 -5.95 -15.83
CA PRO A 120 -5.77 -5.72 -15.93
C PRO A 120 -6.55 -6.95 -15.45
N CYS A 121 -7.63 -6.73 -14.72
CA CYS A 121 -8.58 -7.80 -14.42
C CYS A 121 -9.24 -8.28 -15.72
N LYS A 122 -9.05 -9.55 -16.07
CA LYS A 122 -9.79 -10.17 -17.17
C LYS A 122 -11.24 -10.38 -16.70
N GLY A 123 -12.19 -9.83 -17.46
CA GLY A 123 -13.63 -10.10 -17.28
C GLY A 123 -14.01 -11.49 -17.72
#